data_AF-A0A927M6G9-F1
#
_entry.id   AF-A0A927M6G9-F1
#
_cell.length_a   1.000
_cell.length_b   1.000
_cell.length_c   1.000
_cell.angle_alpha   90.00
_cell.angle_beta   90.00
_cell.angle_gamma   90.00
#
_symmetry.space_group_name_H-M   'P 1'
#
loop_
_entity.id
_entity.type
_entity.pdbx_description
1 polymer ?
#
loop_
_entity_poly.entity_id
_entity_poly.type
_entity_poly.pdbx_seq_one_letter_code
_entity_poly.pdbx_strand_id
1 'polypeptide(L)'
;MVRGPRVEPSFADLSEPEYAHLVGLAADAVRRITETLAEHPAFGVPDGGPKPGDVDDEGSRRADALRRVRAGRAAQALLADVVAQGATGNAADAVWLGASLADLGESTGSTRQAARKRWPDLGRIYRIRRWVSGHAADLITVLRMVDDQSTGYRAPAGSADALDAALRALAGALLDVLRDHDSGTVLDPQTGRPARWRRLADAVDVRLRTVAELATATTPEADTALAAARGVLAHYDAATAEPAAERAEPA
;
A
#
# COMPACT_ATOMS: atom_id res chain seq x y z
N MET A 1 -15.31 1.37 -32.88
CA MET A 1 -14.35 0.91 -31.85
C MET A 1 -14.41 -0.61 -31.79
N VAL A 2 -13.39 -1.28 -32.31
CA VAL A 2 -13.25 -2.74 -32.20
C VAL A 2 -12.82 -3.02 -30.76
N ARG A 3 -13.62 -3.80 -30.00
CA ARG A 3 -13.19 -4.32 -28.69
C ARG A 3 -11.99 -5.24 -28.97
N GLY A 4 -10.80 -4.85 -28.52
CA GLY A 4 -9.67 -5.76 -28.48
C GLY A 4 -10.02 -7.02 -27.67
N PRO A 5 -9.36 -8.16 -27.92
CA PRO A 5 -9.61 -9.39 -27.19
C PRO A 5 -9.44 -9.13 -25.69
N ARG A 6 -10.40 -9.59 -24.89
CA ARG A 6 -10.25 -9.64 -23.43
C ARG A 6 -9.08 -10.58 -23.15
N VAL A 7 -7.99 -10.04 -22.62
CA VAL A 7 -6.96 -10.85 -21.97
C VAL A 7 -7.55 -11.27 -20.64
N GLU A 8 -8.28 -12.38 -20.63
CA GLU A 8 -8.57 -13.06 -19.37
C GLU A 8 -7.26 -13.67 -18.87
N PRO A 9 -6.91 -13.51 -17.58
CA PRO A 9 -5.78 -14.24 -17.01
C PRO A 9 -6.08 -15.73 -17.18
N SER A 10 -5.40 -16.34 -18.14
CA SER A 10 -5.68 -17.70 -18.55
C SER A 10 -4.66 -18.61 -17.90
N PHE A 11 -5.15 -19.53 -17.07
CA PHE A 11 -4.33 -20.67 -16.63
C PHE A 11 -3.94 -21.57 -17.81
N ALA A 12 -4.46 -21.32 -19.03
CA ALA A 12 -4.10 -22.07 -20.23
C ALA A 12 -2.64 -21.89 -20.66
N ASP A 13 -1.96 -20.84 -20.19
CA ASP A 13 -0.54 -20.62 -20.45
C ASP A 13 0.37 -21.42 -19.49
N LEU A 14 -0.20 -22.05 -18.45
CA LEU A 14 0.54 -22.93 -17.55
C LEU A 14 0.55 -24.36 -18.09
N SER A 15 1.68 -25.04 -17.90
CA SER A 15 1.71 -26.49 -18.09
C SER A 15 0.84 -27.19 -17.03
N GLU A 16 0.33 -28.38 -17.37
CA GLU A 16 -0.44 -29.21 -16.44
C GLU A 16 0.25 -29.43 -15.07
N PRO A 17 1.56 -29.76 -14.99
CA PRO A 17 2.24 -29.91 -13.69
C PRO A 17 2.33 -28.60 -12.91
N GLU A 18 2.51 -27.45 -13.56
CA GLU A 18 2.54 -26.13 -12.89
C GLU A 18 1.17 -25.78 -12.31
N TYR A 19 0.11 -25.97 -13.10
CA TYR A 19 -1.26 -25.75 -12.64
C TYR A 19 -1.61 -26.66 -11.46
N ALA A 20 -1.30 -27.96 -11.55
CA ALA A 20 -1.53 -28.92 -10.47
C ALA A 20 -0.76 -28.53 -9.19
N HIS A 21 0.48 -28.07 -9.33
CA HIS A 21 1.27 -27.58 -8.20
C HIS A 21 0.62 -26.36 -7.52
N LEU A 22 0.20 -25.36 -8.29
CA LEU A 22 -0.47 -24.16 -7.76
C LEU A 22 -1.80 -24.48 -7.08
N VAL A 23 -2.60 -25.37 -7.67
CA VAL A 23 -3.84 -25.87 -7.05
C VAL A 23 -3.53 -26.58 -5.72
N GLY A 24 -2.47 -27.38 -5.67
CA GLY A 24 -2.01 -28.02 -4.43
C GLY A 24 -1.67 -27.01 -3.34
N LEU A 25 -0.88 -25.98 -3.66
CA LEU A 25 -0.54 -24.89 -2.73
C LEU A 25 -1.78 -24.15 -2.21
N ALA A 26 -2.72 -23.81 -3.11
CA ALA A 26 -3.95 -23.13 -2.75
C ALA A 26 -4.84 -24.00 -1.85
N ALA A 27 -4.99 -25.28 -2.18
CA ALA A 27 -5.78 -26.24 -1.41
C ALA A 27 -5.20 -26.42 0.01
N ASP A 28 -3.87 -26.55 0.14
CA ASP A 28 -3.22 -26.65 1.43
C ASP A 28 -3.38 -25.38 2.27
N ALA A 29 -3.26 -24.20 1.66
CA ALA A 29 -3.48 -22.93 2.35
C ALA A 29 -4.92 -22.81 2.86
N VAL A 30 -5.91 -23.08 2.00
CA VAL A 30 -7.35 -23.06 2.37
C VAL A 30 -7.63 -24.04 3.50
N ARG A 31 -7.08 -25.25 3.42
CA ARG A 31 -7.25 -26.28 4.45
C ARG A 31 -6.70 -25.81 5.80
N ARG A 32 -5.46 -25.32 5.85
CA ARG A 32 -4.84 -24.83 7.10
C ARG A 32 -5.62 -23.67 7.73
N ILE A 33 -6.06 -22.71 6.90
CA ILE A 33 -6.87 -21.58 7.38
C ILE A 33 -8.20 -22.08 7.93
N THR A 34 -8.87 -23.00 7.21
CA THR A 34 -10.15 -23.57 7.64
C THR A 34 -10.02 -24.35 8.95
N GLU A 35 -8.97 -25.16 9.11
CA GLU A 35 -8.67 -25.88 10.36
C GLU A 35 -8.46 -24.90 11.51
N THR A 36 -7.61 -23.87 11.32
CA THR A 36 -7.34 -22.84 12.33
C THR A 36 -8.62 -22.09 12.75
N LEU A 37 -9.46 -21.72 11.78
CA LEU A 37 -10.73 -21.05 12.06
C LEU A 37 -11.75 -21.99 12.73
N ALA A 38 -11.79 -23.27 12.38
CA ALA A 38 -12.70 -24.23 12.99
C ALA A 38 -12.36 -24.51 14.47
N GLU A 39 -11.10 -24.34 14.87
CA GLU A 39 -10.70 -24.43 16.28
C GLU A 39 -11.11 -23.20 17.10
N HIS A 40 -11.32 -22.06 16.44
CA HIS A 40 -11.63 -20.81 17.12
C HIS A 40 -13.11 -20.77 17.61
N PRO A 41 -13.37 -20.43 18.90
CA PRO A 41 -14.72 -20.51 19.49
C PRO A 41 -15.80 -19.71 18.76
N ALA A 42 -15.45 -18.59 18.12
CA ALA A 42 -16.39 -17.77 17.35
C ALA A 42 -17.03 -18.50 16.14
N PHE A 43 -16.45 -19.61 15.70
CA PHE A 43 -16.99 -20.43 14.61
C PHE A 43 -17.79 -21.64 15.11
N GLY A 44 -18.00 -21.75 16.42
CA GLY A 44 -18.92 -22.73 16.99
C GLY A 44 -20.28 -22.71 16.30
N VAL A 45 -20.84 -23.90 16.10
CA VAL A 45 -22.19 -24.07 15.56
C VAL A 45 -23.11 -24.37 16.74
N PRO A 46 -24.28 -23.72 16.85
CA PRO A 46 -25.26 -24.08 17.88
C PRO A 46 -25.55 -25.57 17.85
N ASP A 47 -25.62 -26.20 19.02
CA ASP A 47 -25.99 -27.60 19.11
C ASP A 47 -27.45 -27.77 18.66
N GLY A 48 -27.63 -28.46 17.53
CA GLY A 48 -28.94 -28.74 16.96
C GLY A 48 -29.64 -29.93 17.61
N GLY A 49 -29.00 -30.55 18.62
CA GLY A 49 -29.42 -31.78 19.27
C GLY A 49 -29.33 -33.01 18.35
N PRO A 50 -29.62 -34.20 18.91
CA PRO A 50 -29.73 -35.43 18.13
C PRO A 50 -30.86 -35.33 17.09
N LYS A 51 -30.63 -35.88 15.91
CA LYS A 51 -31.64 -36.04 14.86
C LYS A 51 -32.20 -37.46 14.88
N PRO A 52 -33.46 -37.66 14.44
CA PRO A 52 -34.03 -38.99 14.32
C PRO A 52 -33.15 -39.88 13.43
N GLY A 53 -32.75 -41.03 13.95
CA GLY A 53 -31.89 -41.98 13.26
C GLY A 53 -30.38 -41.78 13.45
N ASP A 54 -29.95 -40.79 14.25
CA ASP A 54 -28.54 -40.68 14.65
C ASP A 54 -28.09 -41.95 15.39
N VAL A 55 -26.95 -42.48 14.99
CA VAL A 55 -26.28 -43.62 15.64
C VAL A 55 -24.98 -43.15 16.29
N ASP A 56 -24.69 -43.65 17.49
CA ASP A 56 -23.44 -43.42 18.22
C ASP A 56 -23.01 -41.92 18.30
N ASP A 57 -21.90 -41.56 17.63
CA ASP A 57 -21.26 -40.24 17.68
C ASP A 57 -21.61 -39.33 16.48
N GLU A 58 -22.58 -39.72 15.65
CA GLU A 58 -22.95 -39.00 14.42
C GLU A 58 -23.33 -37.54 14.68
N GLY A 59 -23.99 -37.25 15.80
CA GLY A 59 -24.35 -35.88 16.19
C GLY A 59 -23.12 -34.98 16.37
N SER A 60 -22.10 -35.47 17.09
CA SER A 60 -20.84 -34.76 17.31
C SER A 60 -20.06 -34.56 16.01
N ARG A 61 -19.95 -35.61 15.19
CA ARG A 61 -19.28 -35.53 13.88
C ARG A 61 -19.95 -34.54 12.94
N ARG A 62 -21.29 -34.50 12.96
CA ARG A 62 -22.06 -33.53 12.19
C ARG A 62 -21.81 -32.11 12.67
N ALA A 63 -21.80 -31.86 13.98
CA ALA A 63 -21.49 -30.55 14.54
C ALA A 63 -20.08 -30.08 14.13
N ASP A 64 -19.08 -30.96 14.17
CA ASP A 64 -17.72 -30.68 13.72
C ASP A 64 -17.64 -30.40 12.21
N ALA A 65 -18.34 -31.18 11.39
CA ALA A 65 -18.41 -30.96 9.95
C ALA A 65 -19.06 -29.60 9.62
N LEU A 66 -20.18 -29.25 10.27
CA LEU A 66 -20.84 -27.95 10.09
C LEU A 66 -19.94 -26.78 10.55
N ARG A 67 -19.17 -26.98 11.62
CA ARG A 67 -18.17 -26.00 12.08
C ARG A 67 -17.12 -25.75 11.02
N ARG A 68 -16.58 -26.82 10.41
CA ARG A 68 -15.62 -26.72 9.29
C ARG A 68 -16.24 -26.04 8.07
N VAL A 69 -17.52 -26.27 7.75
CA VAL A 69 -18.21 -25.55 6.67
C VAL A 69 -18.29 -24.04 6.95
N ARG A 70 -18.68 -23.66 8.18
CA ARG A 70 -18.73 -22.25 8.59
C ARG A 70 -17.34 -21.60 8.52
N ALA A 71 -16.33 -22.28 9.04
CA ALA A 71 -14.94 -21.86 8.97
C ALA A 71 -14.44 -21.72 7.53
N GLY A 72 -14.79 -22.66 6.65
CA GLY A 72 -14.41 -22.62 5.23
C GLY A 72 -15.01 -21.43 4.49
N ARG A 73 -16.27 -21.06 4.77
CA ARG A 73 -16.88 -19.84 4.22
C ARG A 73 -16.17 -18.57 4.70
N ALA A 74 -15.76 -18.53 5.97
CA ALA A 74 -14.99 -17.42 6.50
C ALA A 74 -13.58 -17.36 5.90
N ALA A 75 -12.93 -18.52 5.72
CA ALA A 75 -11.65 -18.62 5.02
C ALA A 75 -11.75 -18.09 3.58
N GLN A 76 -12.81 -18.45 2.85
CA GLN A 76 -13.05 -17.95 1.50
C GLN A 76 -13.17 -16.41 1.48
N ALA A 77 -13.94 -15.83 2.40
CA ALA A 77 -14.09 -14.37 2.51
C ALA A 77 -12.74 -13.69 2.82
N LEU A 78 -12.01 -14.20 3.82
CA LEU A 78 -10.69 -13.71 4.20
C LEU A 78 -9.70 -13.77 3.03
N LEU A 79 -9.66 -14.88 2.30
CA LEU A 79 -8.79 -15.04 1.14
C LEU A 79 -9.16 -14.08 0.01
N ALA A 80 -10.46 -13.85 -0.24
CA ALA A 80 -10.89 -12.86 -1.22
C ALA A 80 -10.41 -11.45 -0.84
N ASP A 81 -10.50 -11.08 0.44
CA ASP A 81 -10.01 -9.78 0.94
C ASP A 81 -8.48 -9.66 0.78
N VAL A 82 -7.72 -10.69 1.18
CA VAL A 82 -6.25 -10.71 1.06
C VAL A 82 -5.82 -10.62 -0.41
N VAL A 83 -6.47 -11.35 -1.31
CA VAL A 83 -6.19 -11.28 -2.75
C VAL A 83 -6.51 -9.89 -3.32
N ALA A 84 -7.63 -9.29 -2.93
CA ALA A 84 -8.00 -7.94 -3.36
C ALA A 84 -7.00 -6.88 -2.86
N GLN A 85 -6.54 -7.00 -1.61
CA GLN A 85 -5.50 -6.14 -1.04
C GLN A 85 -4.16 -6.31 -1.78
N GLY A 86 -3.75 -7.56 -2.04
CA GLY A 86 -2.54 -7.87 -2.81
C GLY A 86 -2.59 -7.28 -4.23
N ALA A 87 -3.72 -7.45 -4.93
CA ALA A 87 -3.92 -6.86 -6.26
C ALA A 87 -3.84 -5.33 -6.24
N THR A 88 -4.42 -4.70 -5.21
CA THR A 88 -4.33 -3.24 -5.00
C THR A 88 -2.89 -2.81 -4.74
N GLY A 89 -2.14 -3.56 -3.90
CA GLY A 89 -0.73 -3.33 -3.64
C GLY A 89 0.14 -3.43 -4.89
N ASN A 90 -0.08 -4.46 -5.72
CA ASN A 90 0.63 -4.65 -6.98
C ASN A 90 0.30 -3.55 -8.00
N ALA A 91 -0.96 -3.12 -8.08
CA ALA A 91 -1.37 -2.02 -8.95
C ALA A 91 -0.70 -0.70 -8.50
N ALA A 92 -0.64 -0.43 -7.19
CA ALA A 92 0.09 0.71 -6.65
C ALA A 92 1.58 0.65 -6.99
N ASP A 93 2.22 -0.51 -6.81
CA ASP A 93 3.64 -0.71 -7.16
C ASP A 93 3.89 -0.45 -8.65
N ALA A 94 3.04 -0.97 -9.53
CA ALA A 94 3.12 -0.69 -10.96
C ALA A 94 3.05 0.82 -11.26
N VAL A 95 2.16 1.57 -10.59
CA VAL A 95 2.05 3.04 -10.76
C VAL A 95 3.30 3.76 -10.25
N TRP A 96 3.89 3.30 -9.14
CA TRP A 96 5.17 3.83 -8.64
C TRP A 96 6.32 3.59 -9.62
N LEU A 97 6.31 2.46 -10.33
CA LEU A 97 7.23 2.16 -11.44
C LEU A 97 6.89 2.94 -12.72
N GLY A 98 5.68 3.44 -12.82
CA GLY A 98 5.26 4.39 -13.84
C GLY A 98 4.13 3.96 -14.75
N ALA A 99 3.49 2.84 -14.45
CA ALA A 99 2.27 2.43 -15.13
C ALA A 99 1.19 3.51 -14.98
N SER A 100 0.43 3.69 -16.04
CA SER A 100 -0.78 4.49 -16.10
C SER A 100 -2.02 3.62 -15.82
N LEU A 101 -3.17 4.27 -15.58
CA LEU A 101 -4.46 3.56 -15.50
C LEU A 101 -4.83 2.86 -16.81
N ALA A 102 -4.27 3.28 -17.95
CA ALA A 102 -4.48 2.60 -19.23
C ALA A 102 -3.73 1.26 -19.25
N ASP A 103 -2.46 1.26 -18.83
CA ASP A 103 -1.63 0.05 -18.75
C ASP A 103 -2.24 -0.98 -17.80
N LEU A 104 -2.81 -0.52 -16.67
CA LEU A 104 -3.54 -1.38 -15.73
C LEU A 104 -4.87 -1.90 -16.30
N GLY A 105 -5.54 -1.09 -17.11
CA GLY A 105 -6.73 -1.53 -17.84
C GLY A 105 -6.38 -2.66 -18.79
N GLU A 106 -5.39 -2.43 -19.65
CA GLU A 106 -4.90 -3.39 -20.64
C GLU A 106 -4.44 -4.70 -19.99
N SER A 107 -3.62 -4.64 -18.94
CA SER A 107 -3.09 -5.83 -18.25
C SER A 107 -4.16 -6.68 -17.57
N THR A 108 -5.35 -6.11 -17.32
CA THR A 108 -6.48 -6.82 -16.71
C THR A 108 -7.61 -7.11 -17.71
N GLY A 109 -7.37 -6.91 -19.01
CA GLY A 109 -8.40 -7.09 -20.04
C GLY A 109 -9.60 -6.15 -19.88
N SER A 110 -9.38 -4.98 -19.28
CA SER A 110 -10.40 -4.00 -18.93
C SER A 110 -10.11 -2.62 -19.53
N THR A 111 -11.04 -1.67 -19.38
CA THR A 111 -10.82 -0.30 -19.86
C THR A 111 -10.13 0.53 -18.78
N ARG A 112 -9.48 1.63 -19.17
CA ARG A 112 -8.96 2.64 -18.24
C ARG A 112 -10.00 3.08 -17.20
N GLN A 113 -11.26 3.26 -17.61
CA GLN A 113 -12.33 3.68 -16.70
C GLN A 113 -12.70 2.57 -15.70
N ALA A 114 -12.67 1.31 -16.12
CA ALA A 114 -12.86 0.17 -15.22
C ALA A 114 -11.72 0.07 -14.20
N ALA A 115 -10.46 0.24 -14.63
CA ALA A 115 -9.30 0.29 -13.75
C ALA A 115 -9.41 1.46 -12.73
N ARG A 116 -9.83 2.65 -13.19
CA ARG A 116 -10.08 3.81 -12.31
C ARG A 116 -11.14 3.50 -11.24
N LYS A 117 -12.27 2.90 -11.64
CA LYS A 117 -13.34 2.52 -10.69
C LYS A 117 -12.88 1.45 -9.70
N ARG A 118 -12.03 0.51 -10.16
CA ARG A 118 -11.49 -0.56 -9.33
C ARG A 118 -10.47 -0.06 -8.31
N TRP A 119 -9.65 0.91 -8.67
CA TRP A 119 -8.60 1.47 -7.80
C TRP A 119 -8.64 3.00 -7.80
N PRO A 120 -9.59 3.61 -7.07
CA PRO A 120 -9.78 5.07 -7.07
C PRO A 120 -8.54 5.83 -6.57
N ASP A 121 -7.80 5.26 -5.60
CA ASP A 121 -6.67 5.94 -4.94
C ASP A 121 -5.41 6.04 -5.82
N LEU A 122 -5.32 5.29 -6.92
CA LEU A 122 -4.14 5.30 -7.80
C LEU A 122 -3.93 6.63 -8.50
N GLY A 123 -4.98 7.44 -8.67
CA GLY A 123 -4.86 8.79 -9.22
C GLY A 123 -3.93 9.67 -8.37
N ARG A 124 -4.02 9.56 -7.04
CA ARG A 124 -3.11 10.28 -6.13
C ARG A 124 -1.68 9.78 -6.26
N ILE A 125 -1.48 8.45 -6.26
CA ILE A 125 -0.14 7.85 -6.41
C ILE A 125 0.52 8.30 -7.71
N TYR A 126 -0.21 8.30 -8.82
CA TYR A 126 0.30 8.76 -10.11
C TYR A 126 0.78 10.22 -10.07
N ARG A 127 -0.02 11.12 -9.48
CA ARG A 127 0.34 12.55 -9.34
C ARG A 127 1.59 12.72 -8.47
N ILE A 128 1.62 12.07 -7.32
CA ILE A 128 2.78 12.08 -6.40
C ILE A 128 4.03 11.60 -7.14
N ARG A 129 3.97 10.42 -7.75
CA ARG A 129 5.11 9.84 -8.47
C ARG A 129 5.60 10.78 -9.56
N ARG A 130 4.69 11.33 -10.38
CA ARG A 130 5.03 12.26 -11.46
C ARG A 130 5.73 13.49 -10.92
N TRP A 131 5.18 14.12 -9.89
CA TRP A 131 5.75 15.32 -9.29
C TRP A 131 7.12 15.05 -8.66
N VAL A 132 7.24 14.01 -7.82
CA VAL A 132 8.48 13.65 -7.13
C VAL A 132 9.59 13.33 -8.14
N SER A 133 9.29 12.55 -9.17
CA SER A 133 10.27 12.21 -10.22
C SER A 133 10.77 13.43 -11.00
N GLY A 134 9.92 14.45 -11.18
CA GLY A 134 10.27 15.69 -11.90
C GLY A 134 11.07 16.69 -11.07
N HIS A 135 11.06 16.59 -9.75
CA HIS A 135 11.71 17.54 -8.84
C HIS A 135 12.79 16.88 -7.96
N ALA A 136 13.19 15.66 -8.26
CA ALA A 136 13.97 14.84 -7.33
C ALA A 136 15.25 15.52 -6.79
N ALA A 137 15.99 16.21 -7.66
CA ALA A 137 17.22 16.91 -7.26
C ALA A 137 16.93 18.10 -6.33
N ASP A 138 15.90 18.88 -6.63
CA ASP A 138 15.48 20.03 -5.81
C ASP A 138 14.99 19.57 -4.45
N LEU A 139 14.21 18.49 -4.41
CA LEU A 139 13.72 17.89 -3.17
C LEU A 139 14.89 17.44 -2.29
N ILE A 140 15.85 16.68 -2.85
CA ILE A 140 17.04 16.26 -2.12
C ILE A 140 17.82 17.47 -1.58
N THR A 141 17.91 18.54 -2.37
CA THR A 141 18.59 19.78 -1.95
C THR A 141 17.89 20.40 -0.74
N VAL A 142 16.57 20.55 -0.77
CA VAL A 142 15.80 21.11 0.36
C VAL A 142 15.87 20.21 1.60
N LEU A 143 15.79 18.90 1.43
CA LEU A 143 15.95 17.95 2.54
C LEU A 143 17.32 18.09 3.21
N ARG A 144 18.40 18.23 2.42
CA ARG A 144 19.75 18.50 2.94
C ARG A 144 19.83 19.83 3.66
N MET A 145 19.27 20.90 3.09
CA MET A 145 19.25 22.23 3.73
C MET A 145 18.61 22.17 5.11
N VAL A 146 17.52 21.41 5.27
CA VAL A 146 16.85 21.27 6.58
C VAL A 146 17.69 20.42 7.53
N ASP A 147 18.25 19.31 7.07
CA ASP A 147 19.11 18.44 7.89
C ASP A 147 20.37 19.16 8.39
N ASP A 148 21.05 19.89 7.50
CA ASP A 148 22.25 20.69 7.80
C ASP A 148 21.99 21.77 8.86
N GLN A 149 20.75 22.25 8.96
CA GLN A 149 20.33 23.28 9.92
C GLN A 149 19.65 22.71 11.17
N SER A 150 19.70 21.39 11.40
CA SER A 150 19.02 20.70 12.52
C SER A 150 19.30 21.32 13.89
N THR A 151 20.53 21.79 14.15
CA THR A 151 20.91 22.42 15.43
C THR A 151 20.33 23.83 15.62
N GLY A 152 19.92 24.48 14.53
CA GLY A 152 19.30 25.80 14.49
C GLY A 152 17.77 25.78 14.67
N TYR A 153 17.19 24.63 15.02
CA TYR A 153 15.77 24.49 15.31
C TYR A 153 15.47 24.36 16.80
N ARG A 154 14.31 24.86 17.19
CA ARG A 154 13.71 24.68 18.51
C ARG A 154 12.24 24.33 18.38
N ALA A 155 11.74 23.53 19.30
CA ALA A 155 10.32 23.22 19.39
C ALA A 155 9.62 24.14 20.41
N PRO A 156 8.29 24.31 20.32
CA PRO A 156 7.48 24.82 21.42
C PRO A 156 7.70 24.03 22.71
N ALA A 157 7.42 24.67 23.86
CA ALA A 157 7.55 24.02 25.16
C ALA A 157 6.75 22.71 25.21
N GLY A 158 7.41 21.62 25.63
CA GLY A 158 6.81 20.28 25.70
C GLY A 158 6.97 19.41 24.45
N SER A 159 7.53 19.94 23.36
CA SER A 159 7.66 19.20 22.08
C SER A 159 9.11 18.97 21.62
N ALA A 160 10.11 19.23 22.48
CA ALA A 160 11.52 19.09 22.13
C ALA A 160 11.88 17.66 21.70
N ASP A 161 11.48 16.65 22.49
CA ASP A 161 11.73 15.24 22.17
C ASP A 161 11.08 14.81 20.85
N ALA A 162 9.90 15.37 20.54
CA ALA A 162 9.19 15.09 19.30
C ALA A 162 9.91 15.69 18.09
N LEU A 163 10.43 16.93 18.21
CA LEU A 163 11.25 17.54 17.17
C LEU A 163 12.56 16.77 16.96
N ASP A 164 13.25 16.38 18.03
CA ASP A 164 14.48 15.59 17.93
C ASP A 164 14.24 14.23 17.27
N ALA A 165 13.12 13.58 17.58
CA ALA A 165 12.69 12.37 16.89
C ALA A 165 12.39 12.62 15.41
N ALA A 166 11.70 13.72 15.08
CA ALA A 166 11.37 14.09 13.71
C ALA A 166 12.63 14.39 12.87
N LEU A 167 13.60 15.13 13.43
CA LEU A 167 14.87 15.44 12.77
C LEU A 167 15.69 14.17 12.52
N ARG A 168 15.80 13.27 13.51
CA ARG A 168 16.46 11.97 13.30
C ARG A 168 15.78 11.10 12.25
N ALA A 169 14.45 11.08 12.25
CA ALA A 169 13.68 10.36 11.25
C ALA A 169 13.86 10.95 9.84
N LEU A 170 13.96 12.28 9.72
CA LEU A 170 14.25 12.95 8.47
C LEU A 170 15.66 12.64 7.97
N ALA A 171 16.67 12.75 8.84
CA ALA A 171 18.06 12.41 8.51
C ALA A 171 18.19 10.96 8.01
N GLY A 172 17.56 10.01 8.71
CA GLY A 172 17.50 8.61 8.28
C GLY A 172 16.84 8.43 6.92
N ALA A 173 15.70 9.09 6.68
CA ALA A 173 15.00 9.04 5.39
C ALA A 173 15.84 9.66 4.26
N LEU A 174 16.55 10.76 4.52
CA LEU A 174 17.45 11.39 3.56
C LEU A 174 18.60 10.44 3.19
N LEU A 175 19.23 9.77 4.16
CA LEU A 175 20.27 8.78 3.89
C LEU A 175 19.78 7.64 3.00
N ASP A 176 18.57 7.13 3.23
CA ASP A 176 17.98 6.09 2.39
C ASP A 176 17.68 6.60 0.96
N VAL A 177 17.15 7.82 0.83
CA VAL A 177 16.92 8.47 -0.47
C VAL A 177 18.23 8.65 -1.24
N LEU A 178 19.29 9.10 -0.57
CA LEU A 178 20.61 9.27 -1.20
C LEU A 178 21.19 7.93 -1.64
N ARG A 179 21.11 6.89 -0.80
CA ARG A 179 21.55 5.53 -1.16
C ARG A 179 20.83 5.00 -2.41
N ASP A 180 19.52 5.16 -2.48
CA ASP A 180 18.73 4.73 -3.65
C ASP A 180 19.06 5.57 -4.89
N HIS A 181 19.32 6.87 -4.72
CA HIS A 181 19.72 7.75 -5.81
C HIS A 181 21.09 7.37 -6.38
N ASP A 182 22.08 7.18 -5.53
CA ASP A 182 23.47 6.90 -5.91
C ASP A 182 23.64 5.50 -6.51
N SER A 183 22.91 4.51 -5.98
CA SER A 183 22.94 3.13 -6.51
C SER A 183 22.18 2.96 -7.81
N GLY A 184 21.32 3.93 -8.18
CA GLY A 184 20.38 3.80 -9.30
C GLY A 184 19.27 2.77 -9.08
N THR A 185 19.16 2.22 -7.87
CA THR A 185 18.21 1.14 -7.56
C THR A 185 16.80 1.69 -7.45
N VAL A 186 15.84 1.04 -8.13
CA VAL A 186 14.42 1.41 -8.08
C VAL A 186 13.64 0.59 -7.04
N LEU A 187 14.11 -0.64 -6.75
CA LEU A 187 13.43 -1.61 -5.90
C LEU A 187 14.12 -1.76 -4.54
N ASP A 188 13.32 -1.94 -3.50
CA ASP A 188 13.81 -2.37 -2.20
C ASP A 188 14.35 -3.82 -2.30
N PRO A 189 15.59 -4.11 -1.89
CA PRO A 189 16.20 -5.43 -2.07
C PRO A 189 15.58 -6.51 -1.17
N GLN A 190 14.89 -6.14 -0.09
CA GLN A 190 14.28 -7.10 0.84
C GLN A 190 12.87 -7.48 0.41
N THR A 191 12.11 -6.51 -0.11
CA THR A 191 10.70 -6.68 -0.44
C THR A 191 10.44 -6.80 -1.94
N GLY A 192 11.41 -6.43 -2.79
CA GLY A 192 11.25 -6.34 -4.24
C GLY A 192 10.33 -5.21 -4.70
N ARG A 193 9.84 -4.36 -3.79
CA ARG A 193 8.85 -3.33 -4.07
C ARG A 193 9.48 -2.01 -4.50
N PRO A 194 8.79 -1.14 -5.26
CA PRO A 194 9.32 0.16 -5.66
C PRO A 194 9.57 1.06 -4.45
N ALA A 195 10.83 1.48 -4.29
CA ALA A 195 11.30 2.16 -3.10
C ALA A 195 11.68 3.61 -3.39
N ARG A 196 12.48 3.84 -4.45
CA ARG A 196 13.14 5.13 -4.71
C ARG A 196 12.19 6.32 -4.65
N TRP A 197 11.12 6.27 -5.44
CA TRP A 197 10.14 7.37 -5.52
C TRP A 197 9.19 7.41 -4.33
N ARG A 198 8.87 6.25 -3.75
CA ARG A 198 8.00 6.14 -2.59
C ARG A 198 8.67 6.74 -1.35
N ARG A 199 9.93 6.37 -1.09
CA ARG A 199 10.72 6.90 0.03
C ARG A 199 10.96 8.39 -0.09
N LEU A 200 11.24 8.91 -1.30
CA LEU A 200 11.34 10.35 -1.51
C LEU A 200 10.00 11.07 -1.27
N ALA A 201 8.89 10.48 -1.71
CA ALA A 201 7.56 11.02 -1.41
C ALA A 201 7.28 11.02 0.09
N ASP A 202 7.59 9.94 0.81
CA ASP A 202 7.39 9.83 2.26
C ASP A 202 8.31 10.79 3.03
N ALA A 203 9.56 10.97 2.58
CA ALA A 203 10.49 11.94 3.15
C ALA A 203 9.95 13.37 3.05
N VAL A 204 9.28 13.71 1.96
CA VAL A 204 8.65 15.03 1.77
C VAL A 204 7.32 15.12 2.53
N ASP A 205 6.34 14.26 2.22
CA ASP A 205 4.97 14.39 2.71
C ASP A 205 4.86 14.17 4.23
N VAL A 206 5.65 13.24 4.77
CA VAL A 206 5.59 12.86 6.18
C VAL A 206 6.72 13.51 6.96
N ARG A 207 7.98 13.28 6.59
CA ARG A 207 9.13 13.66 7.46
C ARG A 207 9.39 15.15 7.45
N LEU A 208 9.51 15.75 6.26
CA LEU A 208 9.72 17.19 6.11
C LEU A 208 8.54 17.99 6.67
N ARG A 209 7.30 17.54 6.44
CA ARG A 209 6.09 18.16 7.01
C ARG A 209 6.12 18.16 8.53
N THR A 210 6.40 17.02 9.15
CA THR A 210 6.48 16.90 10.63
C THR A 210 7.51 17.88 11.19
N VAL A 211 8.69 18.00 10.56
CA VAL A 211 9.70 18.98 10.97
C VAL A 211 9.19 20.42 10.78
N ALA A 212 8.60 20.75 9.64
CA ALA A 212 8.11 22.09 9.34
C ALA A 212 6.99 22.58 10.28
N GLU A 213 6.20 21.65 10.83
CA GLU A 213 5.15 21.89 11.83
C GLU A 213 5.70 22.07 13.24
N LEU A 214 6.74 21.33 13.63
CA LEU A 214 7.30 21.36 14.98
C LEU A 214 8.40 22.41 15.16
N ALA A 215 9.16 22.72 14.11
CA ALA A 215 10.37 23.52 14.19
C ALA A 215 10.09 25.03 14.11
N THR A 216 10.74 25.76 15.02
CA THR A 216 10.97 27.21 14.96
C THR A 216 12.46 27.45 14.74
N ALA A 217 12.81 28.25 13.74
CA ALA A 217 14.20 28.61 13.47
C ALA A 217 14.76 29.59 14.51
N THR A 218 16.01 29.38 14.92
CA THR A 218 16.76 30.30 15.79
C THR A 218 17.91 31.01 15.07
N THR A 219 18.16 30.69 13.80
CA THR A 219 19.16 31.34 12.95
C THR A 219 18.55 31.73 11.60
N PRO A 220 19.10 32.74 10.89
CA PRO A 220 18.64 33.12 9.55
C PRO A 220 18.73 31.98 8.52
N GLU A 221 19.76 31.14 8.61
CA GLU A 221 19.97 30.00 7.72
C GLU A 221 18.91 28.92 7.96
N ALA A 222 18.60 28.63 9.23
CA ALA A 222 17.53 27.71 9.61
C ALA A 222 16.15 28.22 9.16
N ASP A 223 15.92 29.53 9.25
CA ASP A 223 14.67 30.15 8.79
C ASP A 223 14.51 30.03 7.27
N THR A 224 15.59 30.29 6.53
CA THR A 224 15.63 30.11 5.08
C THR A 224 15.34 28.66 4.68
N ALA A 225 15.94 27.68 5.38
CA ALA A 225 15.69 26.26 5.13
C ALA A 225 14.22 25.86 5.42
N LEU A 226 13.62 26.35 6.51
CA LEU A 226 12.20 26.11 6.80
C LEU A 226 11.26 26.78 5.80
N ALA A 227 11.59 27.99 5.33
CA ALA A 227 10.82 28.67 4.29
C ALA A 227 10.85 27.87 2.97
N ALA A 228 12.02 27.35 2.58
CA ALA A 228 12.15 26.47 1.43
C ALA A 228 11.34 25.18 1.59
N ALA A 229 11.43 24.52 2.75
CA ALA A 229 10.64 23.33 3.08
C ALA A 229 9.13 23.57 2.96
N ARG A 230 8.63 24.68 3.53
CA ARG A 230 7.21 25.06 3.45
C ARG A 230 6.77 25.36 2.01
N GLY A 231 7.63 25.99 1.21
CA GLY A 231 7.38 26.22 -0.22
C GLY A 231 7.25 24.91 -0.99
N VAL A 232 8.15 23.95 -0.75
CA VAL A 232 8.08 22.60 -1.33
C VAL A 232 6.79 21.88 -0.94
N LEU A 233 6.42 21.91 0.34
CA LEU A 233 5.19 21.28 0.84
C LEU A 233 3.93 21.90 0.22
N ALA A 234 3.88 23.23 0.10
CA ALA A 234 2.76 23.91 -0.54
C ALA A 234 2.62 23.51 -2.02
N HIS A 235 3.74 23.38 -2.75
CA HIS A 235 3.72 22.93 -4.14
C HIS A 235 3.35 21.44 -4.25
N TYR A 236 3.83 20.60 -3.34
CA TYR A 236 3.45 19.19 -3.25
C TYR A 236 1.94 19.05 -3.05
N ASP A 237 1.36 19.79 -2.10
CA ASP A 237 -0.07 19.74 -1.80
C ASP A 237 -0.90 20.18 -3.02
N ALA A 238 -0.50 21.28 -3.67
CA ALA A 238 -1.17 21.76 -4.89
C ALA A 238 -1.10 20.75 -6.05
N ALA A 239 0.05 20.09 -6.24
CA ALA A 239 0.27 19.16 -7.35
C ALA A 239 -0.38 17.79 -7.13
N THR A 240 -0.58 17.37 -5.88
CA THR A 240 -1.05 16.02 -5.54
C THR A 240 -2.53 15.98 -5.15
N ALA A 241 -3.12 17.14 -4.81
CA ALA A 241 -4.55 17.29 -4.60
C ALA A 241 -5.38 16.72 -5.76
N GLU A 242 -6.56 16.22 -5.44
CA GLU A 242 -7.54 15.86 -6.46
C GLU A 242 -8.06 17.11 -7.17
N PRO A 243 -8.22 17.08 -8.51
CA PRO A 243 -8.83 18.19 -9.23
C PRO A 243 -10.26 18.41 -8.71
N ALA A 244 -10.61 19.66 -8.38
CA ALA A 244 -11.93 20.03 -7.86
C ALA A 244 -13.10 19.61 -8.78
N ALA A 245 -12.84 19.41 -10.07
CA ALA A 245 -13.82 18.97 -11.07
C ALA A 245 -14.24 17.48 -10.95
N GLU A 246 -13.54 16.65 -10.17
CA GLU A 246 -13.85 15.21 -10.05
C GLU A 246 -14.75 14.86 -8.84
N ARG A 247 -15.13 15.85 -8.01
CA ARG A 247 -16.04 15.63 -6.86
C ARG A 247 -17.52 15.84 -7.20
N ALA A 248 -17.84 16.33 -8.38
CA ALA A 248 -19.19 16.71 -8.78
C ALA A 248 -19.72 15.81 -9.90
N GLU A 249 -19.97 14.53 -9.62
CA GLU A 249 -20.92 13.72 -10.38
C GLU A 249 -21.35 12.49 -9.55
N PRO A 250 -22.44 12.59 -8.76
CA PRO A 250 -23.18 11.42 -8.35
C PRO A 250 -23.99 10.91 -9.55
N ALA A 251 -23.72 9.68 -10.00
CA ALA A 251 -24.59 8.91 -10.86
C ALA A 251 -25.68 8.20 -10.05
#